data_AF-A0A8B9HW56-F1
#
_entry.id   AF-A0A8B9HW56-F1
#
_cell.length_a   1.000
_cell.length_b   1.000
_cell.length_c   1.000
_cell.angle_alpha   90.00
_cell.angle_beta   90.00
_cell.angle_gamma   90.00
#
_symmetry.space_group_name_H-M   'P 1'
#
loop_
_entity.id
_entity.type
_entity.pdbx_description
1 polymer ?
#
loop_
_entity_poly.entity_id
_entity_poly.type
_entity_poly.pdbx_seq_one_letter_code
_entity_poly.pdbx_strand_id
1 'polypeptide(L)'
;MSRLSGVLRRVFGGVKQCVGSDQFGNKYYYIPEHKSWTGQVVRARRLVEACNPAEFEYLEGNIPSEWDAWIRGRRKDPPTIEELVRNEEYREQIKLKAQEVEERDQVLQIREEQPVQTQVKGHAAAAQYGRPEISPDPVSTANTFTPGSWSPNKKS
;
A
#
# COMPACT_ATOMS: atom_id res chain seq x y z
N MET A 1 -31.28 41.83 2.17
CA MET A 1 -31.03 41.51 3.59
C MET A 1 -29.62 40.94 3.80
N SER A 2 -28.55 41.72 3.62
CA SER A 2 -27.17 41.20 3.71
C SER A 2 -26.17 42.26 4.20
N ARG A 3 -26.38 42.78 5.41
CA ARG A 3 -25.45 43.72 6.06
C ARG A 3 -25.07 43.33 7.49
N LEU A 4 -25.84 42.44 8.14
CA LEU A 4 -25.57 41.94 9.48
C LEU A 4 -24.50 40.83 9.51
N SER A 5 -24.31 40.10 8.40
CA SER A 5 -23.29 39.05 8.28
C SER A 5 -21.85 39.58 8.21
N GLY A 6 -21.67 40.88 7.93
CA GLY A 6 -20.35 41.52 7.86
C GLY A 6 -19.76 41.87 9.23
N VAL A 7 -20.62 42.14 10.22
CA VAL A 7 -20.17 42.57 11.56
C VAL A 7 -19.75 41.37 12.41
N LEU A 8 -20.51 40.27 12.35
CA LEU A 8 -20.13 39.00 13.00
C LEU A 8 -18.79 38.45 12.49
N ARG A 9 -18.48 38.68 11.21
CA ARG A 9 -17.23 38.28 10.54
C ARG A 9 -15.97 38.99 11.09
N ARG A 10 -16.15 40.11 11.78
CA ARG A 10 -15.06 40.96 12.32
C ARG A 10 -14.79 40.72 13.81
N VAL A 11 -15.79 40.26 14.57
CA VAL A 11 -15.71 40.16 16.03
C VAL A 11 -15.53 38.72 16.51
N PHE A 12 -16.14 37.75 15.82
CA PHE A 12 -15.94 36.32 16.07
C PHE A 12 -15.18 35.76 14.86
N GLY A 13 -14.13 34.98 15.11
CA GLY A 13 -13.18 34.47 14.11
C GLY A 13 -13.81 33.99 12.79
N GLY A 14 -13.03 34.10 11.71
CA GLY A 14 -13.47 33.97 10.32
C GLY A 14 -14.56 32.93 10.07
N VAL A 15 -15.60 33.36 9.36
CA VAL A 15 -16.76 32.52 9.00
C VAL A 15 -16.29 31.28 8.25
N LYS A 16 -16.58 30.10 8.82
CA LYS A 16 -16.37 28.80 8.18
C LYS A 16 -17.29 28.69 6.95
N GLN A 17 -16.72 28.39 5.79
CA GLN A 17 -17.45 28.13 4.56
C GLN A 17 -17.72 26.63 4.45
N CYS A 18 -18.99 26.22 4.36
CA CYS A 18 -19.33 24.81 4.09
C CYS A 18 -18.97 24.49 2.64
N VAL A 19 -18.07 23.53 2.44
CA VAL A 19 -17.58 23.13 1.12
C VAL A 19 -18.37 21.95 0.59
N GLY A 20 -18.66 20.98 1.45
CA GLY A 20 -19.40 19.79 1.07
C GLY A 20 -19.59 18.82 2.22
N SER A 21 -20.25 17.72 1.90
CA SER A 21 -20.44 16.59 2.79
C SER A 21 -20.07 15.30 2.09
N ASP A 22 -19.71 14.31 2.88
CA ASP A 22 -19.37 12.98 2.41
C ASP A 22 -20.52 11.98 2.60
N GLN A 23 -20.40 10.79 2.00
CA GLN A 23 -21.31 9.65 2.13
C GLN A 23 -21.55 9.21 3.59
N PHE A 24 -20.57 9.44 4.47
CA PHE A 24 -20.70 9.16 5.92
C PHE A 24 -21.40 10.28 6.70
N GLY A 25 -21.84 11.36 6.04
CA GLY A 25 -22.49 12.50 6.69
C GLY A 25 -21.52 13.51 7.33
N ASN A 26 -20.21 13.30 7.19
CA ASN A 26 -19.19 14.25 7.64
C ASN A 26 -19.29 15.55 6.84
N LYS A 27 -19.12 16.69 7.52
CA LYS A 27 -19.19 18.03 6.90
C LYS A 27 -17.81 18.67 6.85
N TYR A 28 -17.48 19.24 5.70
CA TYR A 28 -16.17 19.82 5.45
C TYR A 28 -16.24 21.32 5.29
N TYR A 29 -15.33 22.02 5.95
CA TYR A 29 -15.32 23.47 6.00
C TYR A 29 -13.96 24.05 5.60
N TYR A 30 -14.02 25.21 4.95
CA TYR A 30 -12.87 26.03 4.62
C TYR A 30 -12.91 27.34 5.40
N ILE A 31 -11.84 27.63 6.14
CA ILE A 31 -11.64 28.91 6.82
C ILE A 31 -10.59 29.68 6.02
N PRO A 32 -10.96 30.81 5.37
CA PRO A 32 -10.01 31.65 4.67
C PRO A 32 -9.08 32.37 5.65
N GLU A 33 -7.94 32.81 5.13
CA GLU A 33 -7.02 33.65 5.89
C GLU A 33 -7.72 34.94 6.32
N HIS A 34 -7.61 35.27 7.61
CA HIS A 34 -8.18 36.48 8.16
C HIS A 34 -7.32 37.01 9.29
N LYS A 35 -7.46 38.31 9.58
CA LYS A 35 -6.82 38.95 10.72
C LYS A 35 -7.74 38.85 11.93
N SER A 36 -7.21 38.34 13.04
CA SER A 36 -7.90 38.41 14.31
C SER A 36 -8.07 39.86 14.77
N TRP A 37 -8.95 40.10 15.72
CA TRP A 37 -9.08 41.42 16.36
C TRP A 37 -7.76 41.90 16.97
N THR A 38 -6.92 40.99 17.46
CA THR A 38 -5.58 41.25 18.00
C THR A 38 -4.50 41.51 16.92
N GLY A 39 -4.88 41.55 15.64
CA GLY A 39 -3.97 41.80 14.52
C GLY A 39 -3.12 40.59 14.10
N GLN A 40 -3.32 39.42 14.73
CA GLN A 40 -2.64 38.19 14.34
C GLN A 40 -3.22 37.66 13.03
N VAL A 41 -2.36 37.27 12.09
CA VAL A 41 -2.77 36.66 10.82
C VAL A 41 -3.04 35.18 11.06
N VAL A 42 -4.31 34.78 10.98
CA VAL A 42 -4.72 33.38 11.05
C VAL A 42 -4.67 32.80 9.64
N ARG A 43 -3.75 31.86 9.41
CA ARG A 43 -3.63 31.16 8.13
C ARG A 43 -4.91 30.42 7.78
N ALA A 44 -5.17 30.26 6.49
CA ALA A 44 -6.27 29.44 6.02
C ALA A 44 -6.17 28.00 6.56
N ARG A 45 -7.30 27.43 6.98
CA ARG A 45 -7.38 26.07 7.53
C ARG A 45 -8.59 25.33 6.95
N ARG A 46 -8.46 24.02 6.88
CA ARG A 46 -9.53 23.10 6.45
C ARG A 46 -9.94 22.27 7.66
N LEU A 47 -11.24 22.10 7.85
CA LEU A 47 -11.81 21.44 9.02
C LEU A 47 -12.82 20.39 8.60
N VAL A 48 -12.96 19.38 9.45
CA VAL A 48 -14.01 18.37 9.37
C VAL A 48 -14.83 18.42 10.65
N GLU A 49 -16.15 18.40 10.50
CA GLU A 49 -17.07 18.11 11.59
C GLU A 49 -17.59 16.70 11.34
N ALA A 50 -17.22 15.79 12.24
CA ALA A 50 -17.70 14.41 12.20
C ALA A 50 -19.20 14.38 12.48
N CYS A 51 -19.94 13.49 11.81
CA CYS A 51 -21.36 13.31 12.08
C CYS A 51 -21.62 12.66 13.45
N ASN A 52 -20.68 11.82 13.92
CA ASN A 52 -20.79 11.16 15.20
C ASN A 52 -20.31 12.09 16.34
N PRO A 53 -21.09 12.25 17.41
CA PRO A 53 -20.76 13.14 18.53
C PRO A 53 -19.63 12.62 19.41
N ALA A 54 -19.30 11.32 19.31
CA ALA A 54 -18.17 10.72 19.99
C ALA A 54 -16.87 11.02 19.22
N GLU A 55 -16.29 12.20 19.46
CA GLU A 55 -14.99 12.60 18.89
C GLU A 55 -13.86 11.58 19.16
N PHE A 56 -14.02 10.76 20.21
CA PHE A 56 -13.07 9.71 20.60
C PHE A 56 -13.16 8.41 19.78
N GLU A 57 -14.20 8.23 18.96
CA GLU A 57 -14.37 7.06 18.08
C GLU A 57 -13.78 7.28 16.68
N TYR A 58 -12.89 8.26 16.54
CA TYR A 58 -12.21 8.49 15.27
C TYR A 58 -11.24 7.34 14.97
N LEU A 59 -11.71 6.35 14.22
CA LEU A 59 -10.91 5.25 13.69
C LEU A 59 -10.33 5.64 12.32
N GLU A 60 -9.12 5.16 12.05
CA GLU A 60 -8.48 5.29 10.74
C GLU A 60 -9.37 4.65 9.67
N GLY A 61 -10.02 5.48 8.85
CA GLY A 61 -10.98 5.04 7.82
C GLY A 61 -12.33 5.76 7.83
N ASN A 62 -12.64 6.53 8.88
CA ASN A 62 -13.90 7.29 8.97
C ASN A 62 -13.98 8.50 8.02
N ILE A 63 -12.84 8.90 7.41
CA ILE A 63 -12.78 9.94 6.39
C ILE A 63 -12.30 9.31 5.08
N PRO A 64 -12.99 9.55 3.95
CA PRO A 64 -12.50 9.13 2.63
C PRO A 64 -11.16 9.76 2.30
N SER A 65 -10.33 9.01 1.60
CA SER A 65 -8.95 9.37 1.28
C SER A 65 -8.82 10.71 0.53
N GLU A 66 -9.82 11.03 -0.29
CA GLU A 66 -9.91 12.21 -1.14
C GLU A 66 -10.15 13.47 -0.31
N TRP A 67 -11.07 13.37 0.66
CA TRP A 67 -11.34 14.43 1.63
C TRP A 67 -10.17 14.62 2.58
N ASP A 68 -9.52 13.54 3.01
CA ASP A 68 -8.31 13.59 3.81
C ASP A 68 -7.16 14.29 3.05
N ALA A 69 -6.95 13.96 1.77
CA ALA A 69 -5.96 14.62 0.92
C ALA A 69 -6.27 16.12 0.75
N TRP A 70 -7.55 16.49 0.67
CA TRP A 70 -7.95 17.89 0.68
C TRP A 70 -7.66 18.54 2.04
N ILE A 71 -8.08 17.99 3.18
CA ILE A 71 -7.80 18.60 4.49
C ILE A 71 -6.30 18.82 4.71
N ARG A 72 -5.47 17.84 4.33
CA ARG A 72 -4.01 17.88 4.48
C ARG A 72 -3.30 18.85 3.52
N GLY A 73 -4.01 19.47 2.58
CA GLY A 73 -3.39 20.41 1.64
C GLY A 73 -2.81 19.76 0.38
N ARG A 74 -2.92 18.44 0.21
CA ARG A 74 -2.39 17.74 -0.99
C ARG A 74 -3.17 18.11 -2.25
N ARG A 75 -4.49 18.28 -2.10
CA ARG A 75 -5.39 18.76 -3.18
C ARG A 75 -5.79 20.21 -2.94
N LYS A 76 -5.93 21.01 -4.01
CA LYS A 76 -6.43 22.39 -3.92
C LYS A 76 -7.95 22.42 -3.85
N ASP A 77 -8.57 21.69 -4.76
CA ASP A 77 -10.02 21.62 -4.93
C ASP A 77 -10.62 20.46 -4.11
N PRO A 78 -11.83 20.64 -3.57
CA PRO A 78 -12.53 19.57 -2.86
C PRO A 78 -12.95 18.45 -3.82
N PRO A 79 -13.04 17.20 -3.35
CA PRO A 79 -13.53 16.10 -4.17
C PRO A 79 -15.01 16.28 -4.52
N THR A 80 -15.40 15.76 -5.68
CA THR A 80 -16.81 15.72 -6.09
C THR A 80 -17.47 14.42 -5.65
N ILE A 81 -18.77 14.44 -5.37
CA ILE A 81 -19.51 13.24 -4.93
C ILE A 81 -19.38 12.10 -5.95
N GLU A 82 -19.47 12.40 -7.24
CA GLU A 82 -19.31 11.41 -8.31
C GLU A 82 -17.91 10.76 -8.33
N GLU A 83 -16.87 11.53 -7.99
CA GLU A 83 -15.50 11.02 -7.89
C GLU A 83 -15.39 10.03 -6.72
N LEU A 84 -15.99 10.36 -5.58
CA LEU A 84 -15.99 9.49 -4.40
C LEU A 84 -16.67 8.16 -4.70
N VAL A 85 -17.84 8.18 -5.33
CA VAL A 85 -18.58 6.96 -5.70
C VAL A 85 -17.76 6.10 -6.66
N ARG A 86 -17.20 6.70 -7.72
CA ARG A 86 -16.36 5.97 -8.69
C ARG A 86 -15.14 5.34 -8.03
N ASN A 87 -14.51 6.04 -7.10
CA ASN A 87 -13.34 5.53 -6.41
C ASN A 87 -13.70 4.39 -5.45
N GLU A 88 -14.86 4.44 -4.79
CA GLU A 88 -15.33 3.34 -3.95
C GLU A 88 -15.60 2.09 -4.79
N GLU A 89 -16.32 2.22 -5.91
CA GLU A 89 -16.53 1.12 -6.86
C GLU A 89 -15.20 0.53 -7.34
N TYR A 90 -14.22 1.38 -7.64
CA TYR A 90 -12.89 0.94 -8.05
C TYR A 90 -12.17 0.14 -6.95
N ARG A 91 -12.27 0.58 -5.69
CA ARG A 91 -11.71 -0.14 -4.53
C ARG A 91 -12.37 -1.50 -4.36
N GLU A 92 -13.69 -1.59 -4.50
CA GLU A 92 -14.42 -2.85 -4.43
C GLU A 92 -13.99 -3.80 -5.55
N GLN A 93 -13.87 -3.32 -6.78
CA GLN A 93 -13.40 -4.11 -7.91
C GLN A 93 -11.97 -4.64 -7.71
N ILE A 94 -11.07 -3.83 -7.16
CA ILE A 94 -9.70 -4.28 -6.84
C ILE A 94 -9.74 -5.40 -5.80
N LYS A 95 -10.56 -5.28 -4.75
CA LYS A 95 -10.67 -6.31 -3.71
C LYS A 95 -11.13 -7.64 -4.30
N LEU A 96 -12.15 -7.60 -5.16
CA LEU A 96 -12.66 -8.80 -5.85
C LEU A 96 -11.59 -9.45 -6.74
N LYS A 97 -10.89 -8.64 -7.55
CA LYS A 97 -9.81 -9.14 -8.41
C LYS A 97 -8.64 -9.70 -7.60
N ALA A 98 -8.29 -9.07 -6.48
CA ALA A 98 -7.23 -9.56 -5.60
C ALA A 98 -7.58 -10.93 -5.01
N GLN A 99 -8.82 -11.12 -4.57
CA GLN A 99 -9.32 -12.43 -4.10
C GLN A 99 -9.25 -13.49 -5.20
N GLU A 100 -9.68 -13.15 -6.41
CA GLU A 100 -9.64 -14.07 -7.56
C GLU A 100 -8.20 -14.47 -7.95
N VAL A 101 -7.24 -13.55 -7.83
CA VAL A 101 -5.82 -13.83 -8.07
C VAL A 101 -5.24 -14.72 -6.96
N GLU A 102 -5.56 -14.42 -5.71
CA GLU A 102 -5.14 -15.21 -4.54
C GLU A 102 -5.64 -16.66 -4.63
N GLU A 103 -6.90 -16.89 -5.00
CA GLU A 103 -7.45 -18.23 -5.21
C GLU A 103 -6.73 -18.99 -6.33
N ARG A 104 -6.41 -18.31 -7.43
CA ARG A 104 -5.64 -18.91 -8.54
C ARG A 104 -4.24 -19.29 -8.10
N ASP A 105 -3.57 -18.43 -7.33
CA ASP A 105 -2.21 -18.67 -6.84
C ASP A 105 -2.18 -19.87 -5.89
N GLN A 106 -3.14 -19.96 -4.96
CA GLN A 106 -3.29 -21.11 -4.06
C GLN A 106 -3.50 -22.42 -4.83
N VAL A 107 -4.33 -22.42 -5.88
CA VAL A 107 -4.53 -23.61 -6.73
C VAL A 107 -3.25 -24.01 -7.48
N LEU A 108 -2.48 -23.05 -7.97
CA LEU A 108 -1.19 -23.30 -8.62
C LEU A 108 -0.17 -23.86 -7.62
N GLN A 109 -0.08 -23.29 -6.42
CA GLN A 109 0.81 -23.75 -5.36
C GLN A 109 0.50 -25.21 -4.97
N ILE A 110 -0.78 -25.55 -4.77
CA ILE A 110 -1.20 -26.93 -4.50
C ILE A 110 -0.81 -27.87 -5.65
N ARG A 111 -0.92 -27.43 -6.91
CA ARG A 111 -0.54 -28.22 -8.09
C ARG A 111 0.98 -28.45 -8.18
N GLU A 112 1.78 -27.44 -7.83
CA GLU A 112 3.25 -27.53 -7.82
C GLU A 112 3.78 -28.39 -6.67
N GLU A 113 3.11 -28.36 -5.52
CA GLU A 113 3.42 -29.21 -4.36
C GLU A 113 3.05 -30.69 -4.57
N GLN A 114 2.16 -31.00 -5.52
CA GLN A 114 2.00 -32.39 -5.92
C GLN A 114 3.29 -32.88 -6.59
N PRO A 115 3.85 -34.04 -6.19
CA PRO A 115 5.09 -34.54 -6.75
C PRO A 115 4.86 -34.96 -8.20
N VAL A 116 4.99 -34.00 -9.13
CA VAL A 116 5.10 -34.29 -10.55
C VAL A 116 6.44 -35.00 -10.69
N GLN A 117 6.38 -36.32 -10.82
CA GLN A 117 7.52 -37.18 -11.07
C GLN A 117 8.11 -36.81 -12.44
N THR A 118 8.87 -35.72 -12.45
CA THR A 118 9.55 -35.19 -13.64
C THR A 118 10.68 -36.16 -13.93
N GLN A 119 10.48 -37.03 -14.91
CA GLN A 119 11.56 -37.87 -15.42
C GLN A 119 12.59 -36.96 -16.10
N VAL A 120 13.59 -36.51 -15.34
CA VAL A 120 14.75 -35.79 -15.87
C VAL A 120 15.56 -36.76 -16.73
N LYS A 121 15.28 -36.81 -18.04
CA LYS A 121 16.12 -37.49 -19.04
C LYS A 121 17.01 -36.47 -19.73
N GLY A 122 18.30 -36.46 -19.40
CA GLY A 122 19.30 -35.58 -20.04
C GLY A 122 20.58 -35.39 -19.21
N HIS A 123 21.44 -34.45 -19.63
CA HIS A 123 22.72 -34.11 -18.97
C HIS A 123 22.59 -33.68 -17.49
N ALA A 124 21.40 -33.25 -17.06
CA ALA A 124 21.10 -32.88 -15.68
C ALA A 124 20.74 -34.08 -14.77
N ALA A 125 20.64 -35.30 -15.31
CA ALA A 125 20.35 -36.53 -14.56
C ALA A 125 21.59 -37.09 -13.81
N ALA A 126 22.58 -36.24 -13.50
CA ALA A 126 23.83 -36.67 -12.91
C ALA A 126 23.68 -36.77 -11.38
N ALA A 127 23.46 -37.99 -10.87
CA ALA A 127 23.54 -38.28 -9.43
C ALA A 127 25.01 -38.24 -8.97
N GLN A 128 25.53 -37.06 -8.64
CA GLN A 128 26.94 -36.88 -8.25
C GLN A 128 27.16 -36.47 -6.79
N TYR A 129 26.11 -36.50 -5.95
CA TYR A 129 26.28 -36.28 -4.52
C TYR A 129 26.36 -37.64 -3.80
N GLY A 130 27.54 -37.94 -3.25
CA GLY A 130 27.75 -39.08 -2.35
C GLY A 130 28.60 -40.24 -2.87
N ARG A 131 29.45 -40.07 -3.90
CA ARG A 131 30.45 -41.10 -4.21
C ARG A 131 31.58 -41.06 -3.16
N PRO A 132 31.78 -42.11 -2.33
CA PRO A 132 32.76 -42.09 -1.25
C PRO A 132 34.20 -42.31 -1.72
N GLU A 133 34.39 -42.82 -2.95
CA GLU A 133 35.70 -43.18 -3.49
C GLU A 133 36.28 -42.04 -4.35
N ILE A 134 37.25 -41.32 -3.79
CA ILE A 134 38.05 -40.34 -4.53
C ILE A 134 39.08 -41.14 -5.36
N SER A 135 38.89 -41.14 -6.68
CA SER A 135 39.82 -41.77 -7.63
C SER A 135 41.24 -41.18 -7.50
N PRO A 136 42.31 -42.00 -7.60
CA PRO A 136 43.68 -41.49 -7.66
C PRO A 136 43.94 -40.66 -8.92
N ASP A 137 43.25 -40.98 -10.02
CA ASP A 137 43.39 -40.29 -11.29
C ASP A 137 42.44 -39.08 -11.37
N PRO A 138 42.92 -37.91 -11.84
CA PRO A 138 42.08 -36.74 -12.03
C PRO A 138 41.08 -36.98 -13.17
N VAL A 139 39.83 -36.56 -12.95
CA VAL A 139 38.77 -36.66 -13.95
C VAL A 139 38.28 -35.26 -14.30
N SER A 140 38.16 -34.98 -15.60
CA SER A 140 37.58 -33.74 -16.11
C SER A 140 36.32 -34.07 -16.88
N THR A 141 35.16 -33.63 -16.37
CA THR A 141 33.89 -33.73 -17.10
C THR A 141 33.39 -32.32 -17.38
N ALA A 142 33.34 -31.96 -18.66
CA ALA A 142 32.93 -30.65 -19.17
C ALA A 142 33.64 -29.47 -18.45
N ASN A 143 32.95 -28.78 -17.53
CA ASN A 143 33.46 -27.62 -16.82
C ASN A 143 33.92 -27.92 -15.38
N THR A 144 33.87 -29.18 -14.93
CA THR A 144 34.24 -29.56 -13.57
C THR A 144 35.48 -30.45 -13.59
N PHE A 145 36.54 -29.95 -12.97
CA PHE A 145 37.77 -30.69 -12.71
C PHE A 145 37.72 -31.23 -11.28
N THR A 146 37.76 -32.56 -11.13
CA THR A 146 37.93 -33.20 -9.83
C THR A 146 39.39 -33.63 -9.68
N PRO A 147 40.17 -33.00 -8.77
CA PRO A 147 41.55 -33.38 -8.55
C PRO A 147 41.63 -34.79 -7.93
N GLY A 148 42.57 -35.60 -8.42
CA GLY A 148 42.87 -36.92 -7.83
C GLY A 148 43.59 -36.81 -6.49
N SER A 149 43.46 -37.83 -5.64
CA SER A 149 44.11 -37.88 -4.32
C SER A 149 45.60 -38.27 -4.44
N TRP A 150 46.51 -37.40 -4.00
CA TRP A 150 47.95 -37.67 -4.01
C TRP A 150 48.37 -38.48 -2.79
N SER A 151 48.92 -39.69 -3.01
CA SER A 151 49.45 -40.57 -1.96
C SER A 151 50.97 -40.74 -2.10
N PRO A 152 51.81 -40.16 -1.22
CA PRO A 152 53.26 -40.31 -1.30
C PRO A 152 53.67 -41.75 -0.98
N ASN A 153 54.49 -42.34 -1.84
CA ASN A 153 54.94 -43.73 -1.73
C ASN A 153 55.84 -43.90 -0.49
N LYS A 154 55.45 -44.75 0.46
CA LYS A 154 56.24 -45.05 1.65
C LYS A 154 57.43 -45.92 1.21
N LYS A 155 58.63 -45.32 1.16
CA LYS A 155 59.85 -46.07 0.88
C LYS A 155 60.07 -47.11 1.99
N SER A 156 60.32 -48.34 1.55
CA SER A 156 60.62 -49.53 2.35
C SER A 156 61.96 -49.41 3.08
#